data_AF-A0A3R7ELX5-F1
#
_entry.id   AF-A0A3R7ELX5-F1
#
_cell.length_a   1.000
_cell.length_b   1.000
_cell.length_c   1.000
_cell.angle_alpha   90.00
_cell.angle_beta   90.00
_cell.angle_gamma   90.00
#
_symmetry.space_group_name_H-M   'P 1'
#
loop_
_entity.id
_entity.type
_entity.pdbx_description
1 polymer ?
#
loop_
_entity_poly.entity_id
_entity_poly.type
_entity_poly.pdbx_seq_one_letter_code
_entity_poly.pdbx_strand_id
1 'polypeptide(L)'
;MITWIKVNQREWLFNYLATKKPDAAYNSLLKILQRFCKCHGFSRQRPTKNKLKKTVLAEVAAEFTGDFHHEYASYFMDCVFNVDEPGMYYDLPPSYIWA
;
A
#
# COMPACT_ATOMS: atom_id res chain seq x y z
N MET A 1 -10.59 4.71 4.84
CA MET A 1 -11.87 5.06 4.18
C MET A 1 -13.03 5.04 5.17
N ILE A 2 -13.31 3.92 5.85
CA ILE A 2 -14.41 3.85 6.84
C ILE A 2 -14.29 4.89 7.97
N THR A 3 -13.08 5.17 8.46
CA THR A 3 -12.82 6.21 9.47
C THR A 3 -13.24 7.60 9.00
N TRP A 4 -12.97 7.95 7.74
CA TRP A 4 -13.38 9.22 7.17
C TRP A 4 -14.90 9.34 7.09
N ILE A 5 -15.59 8.26 6.70
CA ILE A 5 -17.07 8.21 6.67
C ILE A 5 -17.65 8.38 8.08
N LYS A 6 -17.09 7.70 9.09
CA LYS A 6 -17.51 7.85 10.50
C LYS A 6 -17.40 9.29 11.01
N VAL A 7 -16.37 10.02 10.57
CA VAL A 7 -16.10 11.40 11.01
C VAL A 7 -16.95 12.41 10.24
N ASN A 8 -17.04 12.27 8.91
CA ASN A 8 -17.58 13.32 8.03
C ASN A 8 -18.99 13.03 7.50
N GLN A 9 -19.44 11.77 7.54
CA GLN A 9 -20.68 11.32 6.91
C GLN A 9 -21.47 10.42 7.86
N ARG A 10 -21.54 10.82 9.13
CA ARG A 10 -22.10 10.00 10.22
C ARG A 10 -23.59 9.75 10.04
N GLU A 11 -24.36 10.77 9.67
CA GLU A 11 -25.81 10.66 9.43
C GLU A 11 -26.10 9.71 8.27
N TRP A 12 -25.38 9.88 7.14
CA TRP A 12 -25.46 8.97 6.01
C TRP A 12 -25.14 7.52 6.42
N LEU A 13 -24.11 7.32 7.24
CA LEU A 13 -23.73 5.98 7.70
C LEU A 13 -24.85 5.33 8.53
N PHE A 14 -25.47 6.06 9.46
CA PHE A 14 -26.58 5.53 10.25
C PHE A 14 -27.81 5.21 9.40
N ASN A 15 -28.18 6.11 8.50
CA ASN A 15 -29.29 5.88 7.56
C ASN A 15 -29.02 4.66 6.68
N TYR A 16 -27.79 4.51 6.15
CA TYR A 16 -27.40 3.35 5.37
C TYR A 16 -27.53 2.06 6.19
N LEU A 17 -26.99 2.03 7.41
CA LEU A 17 -27.04 0.85 8.27
C LEU A 17 -28.49 0.46 8.64
N ALA A 18 -29.37 1.44 8.86
CA ALA A 18 -30.78 1.20 9.16
C ALA A 18 -31.55 0.50 8.02
N THR A 19 -31.13 0.69 6.77
CA THR A 19 -31.75 0.00 5.60
C THR A 19 -31.30 -1.45 5.41
N LYS A 20 -30.35 -1.93 6.20
CA LYS A 20 -29.69 -3.23 6.00
C LYS A 20 -29.89 -4.15 7.21
N LYS A 21 -29.65 -5.44 7.03
CA LYS A 21 -29.72 -6.43 8.11
C LYS A 21 -28.72 -6.07 9.24
N PRO A 22 -29.16 -5.93 10.51
CA PRO A 22 -28.32 -5.40 11.59
C PRO A 22 -26.97 -6.10 11.75
N ASP A 23 -26.95 -7.43 11.70
CA ASP A 23 -25.73 -8.22 11.95
C ASP A 23 -24.72 -8.24 10.79
N ALA A 24 -25.15 -7.80 9.60
CA ALA A 24 -24.35 -7.89 8.37
C ALA A 24 -24.07 -6.53 7.71
N ALA A 25 -24.82 -5.49 8.06
CA ALA A 25 -24.80 -4.18 7.40
C ALA A 25 -23.40 -3.57 7.37
N TYR A 26 -22.75 -3.51 8.53
CA TYR A 26 -21.44 -2.89 8.68
C TYR A 26 -20.34 -3.70 7.97
N ASN A 27 -20.34 -5.02 8.13
CA ASN A 27 -19.38 -5.92 7.47
C ASN A 27 -19.53 -5.90 5.94
N SER A 28 -20.76 -5.81 5.44
CA SER A 28 -21.03 -5.67 4.00
C SER A 28 -20.47 -4.36 3.45
N LEU A 29 -20.68 -3.24 4.17
CA LEU A 29 -20.10 -1.94 3.80
C LEU A 29 -18.57 -2.00 3.75
N LEU A 30 -17.92 -2.61 4.75
CA LEU A 30 -16.46 -2.77 4.76
C LEU A 30 -15.96 -3.52 3.51
N LYS A 31 -16.63 -4.60 3.11
CA LYS A 31 -16.26 -5.36 1.90
C LYS A 31 -16.40 -4.53 0.62
N ILE A 32 -17.44 -3.71 0.51
CA ILE A 32 -17.62 -2.80 -0.64
C ILE A 32 -16.48 -1.76 -0.67
N LEU A 33 -16.17 -1.15 0.47
CA LEU A 33 -15.08 -0.17 0.57
C LEU A 33 -13.72 -0.79 0.25
N GLN A 34 -13.48 -2.04 0.67
CA GLN A 34 -12.26 -2.77 0.34
C GLN A 34 -12.13 -3.00 -1.18
N ARG A 35 -13.21 -3.43 -1.84
CA ARG A 35 -13.23 -3.62 -3.30
C ARG A 35 -13.00 -2.30 -4.03
N PHE A 36 -13.68 -1.24 -3.61
CA PHE A 36 -13.48 0.10 -4.13
C PHE A 36 -12.02 0.55 -4.01
N CYS A 37 -11.43 0.39 -2.82
CA CYS A 37 -10.02 0.70 -2.60
C CYS A 37 -9.09 -0.09 -3.55
N LYS A 38 -9.33 -1.40 -3.70
CA LYS A 38 -8.54 -2.26 -4.59
C LYS A 38 -8.67 -1.83 -6.06
N CYS A 39 -9.89 -1.57 -6.54
CA CYS A 39 -10.14 -1.17 -7.92
C CYS A 39 -9.49 0.16 -8.30
N HIS A 40 -9.39 1.09 -7.34
CA HIS A 40 -8.80 2.41 -7.57
C HIS A 40 -7.34 2.53 -7.11
N GLY A 41 -6.68 1.41 -6.78
CA GLY A 41 -5.27 1.41 -6.37
C GLY A 41 -5.00 2.07 -5.01
N PHE A 42 -6.05 2.31 -4.20
CA PHE A 42 -5.89 2.77 -2.82
C PHE A 42 -5.33 1.64 -1.97
N SER A 43 -4.02 1.65 -1.74
CA SER A 43 -3.34 0.75 -0.82
C SER A 43 -3.08 1.42 0.52
N ARG A 44 -3.04 0.62 1.59
CA ARG A 44 -2.53 1.09 2.88
C ARG A 44 -1.02 1.25 2.73
N GLN A 45 -0.55 2.49 2.72
CA GLN A 45 0.86 2.73 2.99
C GLN A 45 1.15 2.27 4.42
N ARG A 46 2.06 1.31 4.56
CA ARG A 46 2.62 1.01 5.88
C ARG A 46 3.36 2.26 6.35
N PRO A 47 3.15 2.71 7.59
CA PRO A 47 3.99 3.77 8.15
C PRO A 47 5.43 3.26 8.17
N THR A 48 6.22 3.69 7.19
CA THR A 48 7.66 3.49 7.16
C THR A 48 8.29 4.60 7.98
N LYS A 49 9.10 4.25 8.98
CA LYS A 49 9.71 5.22 9.90
C LYS A 49 10.64 6.22 9.20
N ASN A 50 11.12 5.90 7.99
CA ASN A 50 12.11 6.68 7.25
C ASN A 50 11.62 7.05 5.85
N LYS A 51 10.67 7.98 5.72
CA LYS A 51 10.35 8.58 4.41
C LYS A 51 11.35 9.69 4.12
N LEU A 52 12.37 9.40 3.31
CA LEU A 52 13.23 10.43 2.74
C LEU A 52 12.49 11.21 1.66
N LYS A 53 12.90 12.47 1.44
CA LYS A 53 12.38 13.28 0.33
C LYS A 53 12.83 12.66 -1.00
N LYS A 54 11.98 12.79 -2.04
CA LYS A 54 12.32 12.30 -3.39
C LYS A 54 13.64 12.86 -3.92
N THR A 55 13.97 14.11 -3.58
CA THR A 55 15.23 14.75 -3.99
C THR A 55 16.44 14.03 -3.39
N VAL A 56 16.40 13.72 -2.10
CA VAL A 56 17.48 12.98 -1.40
C VAL A 56 17.65 11.59 -2.00
N LEU A 57 16.54 10.90 -2.32
CA LEU A 57 16.62 9.59 -2.98
C LEU A 57 17.24 9.67 -4.38
N ALA A 58 16.96 10.74 -5.13
CA ALA A 58 17.53 10.93 -6.47
C ALA A 58 19.03 11.22 -6.41
N GLU A 59 19.47 12.03 -5.44
CA GLU A 59 20.89 12.30 -5.19
C GLU A 59 21.64 11.01 -4.85
N VAL A 60 21.14 10.24 -3.87
CA VAL A 60 21.75 8.96 -3.48
C VAL A 60 21.78 7.96 -4.64
N ALA A 61 20.73 7.90 -5.46
CA ALA A 61 20.70 7.04 -6.63
C ALA A 61 21.74 7.44 -7.69
N ALA A 62 21.94 8.75 -7.91
CA ALA A 62 22.91 9.25 -8.88
C ALA A 62 24.36 8.99 -8.42
N GLU A 63 24.66 9.23 -7.14
CA GLU A 63 25.96 8.94 -6.52
C GLU A 63 26.28 7.44 -6.63
N PHE A 64 25.38 6.57 -6.18
CA PHE A 64 25.54 5.12 -6.28
C PHE A 64 25.75 4.64 -7.73
N THR A 65 25.01 5.21 -8.68
CA THR A 65 25.15 4.85 -10.11
C THR A 65 26.54 5.19 -10.64
N GLY A 66 27.09 6.35 -10.25
CA GLY A 66 28.44 6.77 -10.62
C GLY A 66 29.49 5.81 -10.06
N ASP A 67 29.42 5.55 -8.76
CA ASP A 67 30.37 4.67 -8.07
C ASP A 67 30.31 3.24 -8.61
N PHE A 68 29.10 2.69 -8.80
CA PHE A 68 28.90 1.34 -9.33
C PHE A 68 29.49 1.19 -10.73
N HIS A 69 29.21 2.13 -11.64
CA HIS A 69 29.75 2.04 -13.00
C HIS A 69 31.25 2.32 -13.06
N HIS A 70 31.80 3.09 -12.13
CA HIS A 70 33.24 3.29 -12.03
C HIS A 70 33.96 2.03 -11.52
N GLU A 71 33.50 1.47 -10.41
CA GLU A 71 34.13 0.32 -9.74
C GLU A 71 34.02 -0.96 -10.56
N TYR A 72 32.87 -1.18 -11.19
CA TYR A 72 32.59 -2.40 -11.96
C TYR A 72 32.71 -2.22 -13.48
N ALA A 73 33.39 -1.16 -13.95
CA ALA A 73 33.55 -0.84 -15.37
C ALA A 73 34.15 -1.98 -16.22
N SER A 74 34.95 -2.85 -15.60
CA SER A 74 35.64 -3.98 -16.25
C SER A 74 34.77 -5.23 -16.41
N TYR A 75 33.63 -5.31 -15.71
CA TYR A 75 32.73 -6.44 -15.77
C TYR A 75 31.70 -6.25 -16.89
N PHE A 76 31.39 -7.33 -17.58
CA PHE A 76 30.30 -7.35 -18.55
C PHE A 76 28.94 -7.39 -17.82
N MET A 77 27.92 -6.85 -18.47
CA MET A 77 26.58 -6.71 -17.90
C MET A 77 25.92 -8.07 -17.58
N ASP A 78 26.34 -9.14 -18.25
CA ASP A 78 25.90 -10.51 -18.02
C ASP A 78 26.41 -11.11 -16.69
N CYS A 79 27.34 -10.43 -16.02
CA CYS A 79 27.87 -10.79 -14.71
C CYS A 79 27.15 -10.08 -13.56
N VAL A 80 26.14 -9.25 -13.84
CA VAL A 80 25.36 -8.51 -12.84
C VAL A 80 24.03 -9.24 -12.60
N PHE A 81 23.88 -9.82 -11.42
CA PHE A 81 22.66 -10.55 -11.03
C PHE A 81 21.88 -9.75 -10.00
N ASN A 82 20.62 -9.45 -10.29
CA ASN A 82 19.72 -8.86 -9.29
C ASN A 82 19.33 -9.94 -8.27
N VAL A 83 19.62 -9.70 -7.01
CA VAL A 83 19.21 -10.56 -5.90
C VAL A 83 18.25 -9.75 -5.03
N ASP A 84 16.97 -10.08 -5.11
CA ASP A 84 15.94 -9.53 -4.23
C ASP A 84 14.96 -10.65 -3.85
N GLU A 85 14.30 -10.50 -2.71
CA GLU A 85 13.31 -11.47 -2.26
C GLU A 85 12.02 -11.30 -3.08
N PRO A 86 11.58 -12.31 -3.86
CA PRO A 86 10.26 -12.25 -4.47
C PRO A 86 9.22 -12.26 -3.35
N GLY A 87 8.47 -11.17 -3.24
CA GLY A 87 7.42 -11.05 -2.24
C GLY A 87 6.40 -12.18 -2.38
N MET A 88 6.37 -13.10 -1.40
CA MET A 88 5.36 -14.15 -1.35
C MET A 88 4.04 -13.54 -0.87
N TYR A 89 3.08 -13.42 -1.77
CA TYR A 89 1.73 -12.99 -1.44
C TYR A 89 0.91 -14.21 -1.04
N TYR A 90 0.61 -14.32 0.25
CA TYR A 90 -0.42 -15.23 0.72
C TYR A 90 -1.78 -14.62 0.38
N ASP A 91 -2.60 -15.33 -0.40
CA ASP A 91 -4.03 -15.04 -0.66
C ASP A 91 -4.89 -15.31 0.59
N LEU A 92 -4.39 -14.91 1.76
CA LEU A 92 -5.08 -15.05 3.03
C LEU A 92 -6.05 -13.87 3.19
N PRO A 93 -7.29 -14.12 3.62
CA PRO A 93 -8.18 -13.05 4.01
C PRO A 93 -7.48 -12.23 5.12
N PRO A 94 -7.59 -10.89 5.10
CA PRO A 94 -6.88 -10.04 6.06
C PRO A 94 -7.15 -10.50 7.49
N SER A 95 -6.11 -10.85 8.24
CA SER A 95 -6.22 -11.24 9.66
C SER A 95 -6.69 -10.09 10.55
N TYR A 96 -6.66 -8.87 10.04
CA TYR A 96 -7.25 -7.69 10.65
C TYR A 96 -8.31 -7.08 9.74
N ILE A 97 -9.55 -7.12 10.22
CA ILE A 97 -10.64 -6.29 9.71
C ILE A 97 -10.37 -4.87 10.21
N TRP A 98 -10.37 -3.90 9.30
CA TRP A 98 -10.30 -2.49 9.65
C TRP A 98 -11.50 -2.11 10.54
N ALA A 99 -11.23 -1.77 11.81
CA ALA A 99 -12.12 -0.95 12.63
C ALA A 99 -11.73 0.53 12.52
#